data_AF-A0A0D8PLZ6-F1
#
_entry.id   AF-A0A0D8PLZ6-F1
#
_cell.length_a   1.000
_cell.length_b   1.000
_cell.length_c   1.000
_cell.angle_alpha   90.00
_cell.angle_beta   90.00
_cell.angle_gamma   90.00
#
_symmetry.space_group_name_H-M   'P 1'
#
loop_
_entity.id
_entity.type
_entity.pdbx_description
1 polymer ?
#
loop_
_entity_poly.entity_id
_entity_poly.type
_entity_poly.pdbx_seq_one_letter_code
_entity_poly.pdbx_strand_id
1 'polypeptide(L)' 'MKIILVLITAVFLLSACSPTVGSKKWCNQLKEKTKGEWSANEAVQFTQNCILRADDNEK' A
#
# COMPACT_ATOMS: atom_id res chain seq x y z
N MET A 1 -5.82 -27.71 17.62
CA MET A 1 -4.76 -26.73 17.94
C MET A 1 -3.69 -26.61 16.85
N LYS A 2 -3.16 -27.70 16.26
CA LYS A 2 -2.18 -27.65 15.15
C LYS A 2 -2.59 -26.87 13.90
N ILE A 3 -3.86 -26.97 13.47
CA ILE A 3 -4.38 -26.26 12.28
C ILE A 3 -4.41 -24.73 12.48
N ILE A 4 -4.67 -24.27 13.71
CA ILE A 4 -4.69 -22.84 14.04
C ILE A 4 -3.27 -22.26 13.88
N LEU A 5 -2.24 -23.01 14.27
CA LEU A 5 -0.86 -22.59 14.12
C LEU A 5 -0.46 -22.43 12.65
N VAL A 6 -0.88 -23.36 11.78
CA VAL A 6 -0.65 -23.30 10.32
C VAL A 6 -1.36 -22.12 9.67
N LEU A 7 -2.61 -21.83 10.05
CA LEU A 7 -3.38 -20.70 9.51
C LEU A 7 -2.74 -19.35 9.87
N ILE A 8 -2.25 -19.19 11.09
CA ILE A 8 -1.58 -17.97 11.52
C ILE A 8 -0.29 -17.76 10.72
N THR A 9 0.51 -18.81 10.50
CA THR A 9 1.75 -18.70 9.71
C THR A 9 1.48 -18.29 8.25
N ALA A 10 0.39 -18.80 7.65
CA ALA A 10 0.02 -18.48 6.28
C ALA A 10 -0.34 -16.98 6.10
N VAL A 11 -1.08 -16.38 7.04
CA VAL A 11 -1.48 -14.96 6.98
C VAL A 11 -0.27 -14.02 7.05
N PHE A 12 0.73 -14.36 7.85
CA PHE A 12 1.97 -13.57 7.94
C PHE A 12 2.80 -13.59 6.65
N LEU A 13 2.73 -14.65 5.83
CA LEU A 13 3.43 -14.70 4.54
C LEU A 13 2.76 -13.79 3.49
N LEU A 14 1.46 -13.53 3.62
CA LEU A 14 0.68 -12.71 2.68
C LEU A 14 0.88 -11.20 2.88
N SER A 15 1.24 -10.74 4.10
CA SER A 15 1.47 -9.32 4.38
C SER A 15 2.79 -8.79 3.79
N ALA A 16 3.74 -9.66 3.46
CA ALA A 16 5.00 -9.30 2.81
C ALA A 16 4.86 -8.96 1.31
N CYS A 17 3.69 -9.18 0.70
CA CYS A 17 3.47 -8.90 -0.72
C CYS A 17 2.91 -7.50 -1.01
N SER A 18 2.72 -6.66 0.02
CA SER A 18 2.24 -5.29 -0.17
C SER A 18 3.35 -4.39 -0.71
N PRO A 19 3.13 -3.64 -1.80
CA PRO A 19 4.13 -2.72 -2.31
C PRO A 19 4.39 -1.60 -1.30
N THR A 20 5.64 -1.15 -1.21
CA THR A 20 6.07 -0.10 -0.29
C THR A 20 5.28 1.19 -0.53
N VAL A 21 4.73 1.78 0.54
CA VAL A 21 3.99 3.05 0.50
C VAL A 21 4.83 4.12 -0.21
N GLY A 22 4.22 4.82 -1.16
CA GLY A 22 4.87 5.86 -1.96
C GLY A 22 5.75 5.37 -3.12
N SER A 23 5.89 4.06 -3.32
CA SER A 23 6.54 3.53 -4.54
C SER A 23 5.64 3.69 -5.78
N LYS A 24 6.21 3.76 -6.99
CA LYS A 24 5.43 3.80 -8.25
C LYS A 24 4.39 2.68 -8.32
N LYS A 25 4.76 1.46 -7.92
CA LYS A 25 3.86 0.29 -7.91
C LYS A 25 2.71 0.50 -6.93
N TRP A 26 2.97 1.04 -5.74
CA TRP A 26 1.94 1.37 -4.75
C TRP A 26 1.02 2.50 -5.22
N CYS A 27 1.57 3.58 -5.78
CA CYS A 27 0.80 4.69 -6.34
C CYS A 27 -0.15 4.22 -7.45
N ASN A 28 0.33 3.37 -8.36
CA ASN A 28 -0.50 2.82 -9.44
C ASN A 28 -1.61 1.91 -8.88
N GLN A 29 -1.29 1.01 -7.95
CA GLN A 29 -2.31 0.17 -7.30
C GLN A 29 -3.36 0.99 -6.56
N LEU A 30 -2.94 2.02 -5.82
CA LEU A 30 -3.85 2.85 -5.04
C LEU A 30 -4.74 3.71 -5.94
N LYS A 31 -4.21 4.16 -7.09
CA LYS A 31 -4.95 4.90 -8.12
C LYS A 31 -6.02 4.05 -8.80
N GLU A 32 -5.76 2.75 -8.98
CA GLU A 32 -6.74 1.78 -9.51
C GLU A 32 -7.81 1.40 -8.48
N LYS A 33 -7.48 1.47 -7.18
CA LYS A 33 -8.44 1.30 -6.09
C LYS A 33 -9.48 2.42 -6.07
N THR A 34 -10.75 2.07 -5.84
CA THR A 34 -11.85 3.02 -5.63
C THR A 34 -11.57 3.93 -4.43
N LYS A 35 -11.78 5.24 -4.57
CA LYS A 35 -11.49 6.24 -3.52
C LYS A 35 -12.22 6.01 -2.19
N GLY A 36 -13.40 5.37 -2.22
CA GLY A 36 -14.15 5.02 -1.00
C GLY A 36 -13.50 3.90 -0.17
N GLU A 37 -12.61 3.11 -0.77
CA GLU A 37 -11.85 2.04 -0.10
C GLU A 37 -10.53 2.57 0.48
N TRP A 38 -10.23 3.86 0.30
CA TRP A 38 -9.01 4.46 0.82
C TRP A 38 -9.17 4.73 2.31
N SER A 39 -8.17 4.31 3.08
CA SER A 39 -8.02 4.81 4.44
C SER A 39 -7.56 6.28 4.41
N ALA A 40 -7.86 7.03 5.48
CA ALA A 40 -7.40 8.41 5.63
C ALA A 40 -5.85 8.52 5.53
N ASN A 41 -5.13 7.52 6.05
CA ASN A 41 -3.67 7.48 5.98
C ASN A 41 -3.18 7.25 4.54
N GLU A 42 -3.81 6.35 3.78
CA GLU A 42 -3.48 6.13 2.36
C GLU A 42 -3.70 7.39 1.51
N ALA A 43 -4.79 8.14 1.75
CA ALA A 43 -5.06 9.39 1.02
C ALA A 43 -3.97 10.46 1.24
N VAL A 44 -3.52 10.63 2.49
CA VAL A 44 -2.43 11.55 2.84
C VAL A 44 -1.12 11.09 2.19
N GLN A 45 -0.77 9.82 2.36
CA GLN A 45 0.46 9.26 1.82
C GLN A 45 0.47 9.28 0.28
N PHE A 46 -0.67 9.07 -0.38
CA PHE A 46 -0.77 9.17 -1.83
C PHE A 46 -0.53 10.59 -2.32
N THR A 47 -1.13 11.58 -1.65
CA THR A 47 -0.93 12.98 -2.00
C THR A 47 0.54 13.37 -1.81
N GLN A 48 1.14 13.02 -0.68
CA GLN A 48 2.53 13.34 -0.38
C GLN A 48 3.53 12.61 -1.30
N ASN A 49 3.33 11.32 -1.56
CA ASN A 49 4.34 10.50 -2.23
C ASN A 49 4.12 10.31 -3.73
N CYS A 50 2.89 10.46 -4.22
CA CYS A 50 2.54 10.17 -5.60
C CYS A 50 2.12 11.40 -6.39
N ILE A 51 1.59 12.44 -5.72
CA ILE A 51 1.21 13.70 -6.36
C ILE A 51 2.33 14.73 -6.15
N LEU A 52 2.57 15.12 -4.90
CA LEU A 52 3.56 16.15 -4.56
C LEU A 52 4.98 15.70 -4.92
N ARG A 53 5.39 14.49 -4.49
CA ARG A 53 6.72 13.92 -4.82
C ARG A 53 6.99 13.59 -6.29
N ALA A 54 5.96 13.53 -7.12
CA ALA A 54 6.15 13.40 -8.56
C ALA A 54 6.65 14.72 -9.19
N ASP A 55 6.37 15.86 -8.54
CA ASP A 55 6.76 17.20 -9.01
C ASP A 55 8.16 17.62 -8.52
N ASP A 56 8.73 17.01 -7.44
CA ASP A 56 10.11 17.28 -6.98
C ASP A 56 11.23 16.48 -7.68
N ASN A 57 10.93 15.75 -8.77
CA ASN A 57 11.97 15.34 -9.74
C ASN A 57 12.18 16.39 -10.84
N GLU A 58 11.76 17.64 -10.59
CA GLU A 58 12.14 18.82 -11.37
C GLU A 58 12.68 19.93 -10.42
N LYS A 59 13.68 19.60 -9.59
CA LYS A 59 14.72 20.58 -9.20
C LYS A 59 16.02 19.93 -8.75
#